data_AF-A0A1V1P990-F1
#
_entry.id   AF-A0A1V1P990-F1
#
_cell.length_a   1.000
_cell.length_b   1.000
_cell.length_c   1.000
_cell.angle_alpha   90.00
_cell.angle_beta   90.00
_cell.angle_gamma   90.00
#
_symmetry.space_group_name_H-M   'P 1'
#
loop_
_entity.id
_entity.type
_entity.pdbx_description
1 polymer ?
#
loop_
_entity_poly.entity_id
_entity_poly.type
_entity_poly.pdbx_seq_one_letter_code
_entity_poly.pdbx_strand_id
1 'polypeptide(L)'
;MNMTAEINIFTHFFYRLFVILTIMFVWKLFSKDNRESKNHIITKNPSDQLLNVNKRIHQIFNGNIENPDLSQSNQVKLFDINPPQSIKEIELAFVNRETELVSDVKHFHDDFRSNKINVIHGSSRTGKSHYMKKLLIDLEKENRPFWIKYINANSKETVRYVFHRIFRYLKEGIEICADSNSRKLSPDIQFIQLLSQDLNKLIDKNGPEKIASIQTKSFYSKNHEILSSIANLPDFIKASLDTNDHFFYRPSDNQLAEIIKYQAEFLVSISNNRYQSVLLAIDDVDLLYLKEEGIDEVGALYKLLSELSVSKTINILMTTRQELSPDRGKDFDYFRKILPLKEPDFKSIYQKRIELYHQNQAVFTPEALDYLIQCADGSPGIFLNHCKKIFREISPPISRNDIHKALDQIVERYLDKNSDLKEYVKSIQSQIFEHEDQETSLTVKLPINVSNTKLIFFFISPTPQPGEYEVNQIIKDYFQSKGNA
;
A
#
# COMPACT_ATOMS: atom_id res chain seq x y z
N MET A 1 -64.62 15.80 -54.19
CA MET A 1 -63.36 15.24 -54.72
C MET A 1 -62.21 15.87 -53.93
N ASN A 2 -61.51 15.07 -53.14
CA ASN A 2 -60.68 15.53 -52.02
C ASN A 2 -59.26 15.94 -52.45
N MET A 3 -59.06 17.25 -52.69
CA MET A 3 -57.73 17.88 -52.84
C MET A 3 -56.84 17.77 -51.59
N THR A 4 -57.39 17.40 -50.43
CA THR A 4 -56.65 17.31 -49.16
C THR A 4 -55.77 16.07 -49.04
N ALA A 5 -56.03 15.01 -49.82
CA ALA A 5 -55.22 13.79 -49.79
C ALA A 5 -53.90 13.94 -50.57
N GLU A 6 -53.91 14.65 -51.69
CA GLU A 6 -52.72 14.82 -52.53
C GLU A 6 -51.70 15.78 -51.89
N ILE A 7 -52.16 16.82 -51.18
CA ILE A 7 -51.26 17.74 -50.47
C ILE A 7 -50.50 17.02 -49.35
N ASN A 8 -51.11 16.07 -48.64
CA ASN A 8 -50.45 15.33 -47.57
C ASN A 8 -49.37 14.36 -48.10
N ILE A 9 -49.59 13.73 -49.24
CA ILE A 9 -48.58 12.84 -49.86
C ILE A 9 -47.38 13.66 -50.33
N PHE A 10 -47.64 14.82 -50.95
CA PHE A 10 -46.57 15.71 -51.41
C PHE A 10 -45.74 16.27 -50.25
N THR A 11 -46.40 16.74 -49.18
CA THR A 11 -45.72 17.28 -48.00
C THR A 11 -44.87 16.20 -47.30
N HIS A 12 -45.36 14.96 -47.21
CA HIS A 12 -44.62 13.86 -46.59
C HIS A 12 -43.42 13.41 -47.44
N PHE A 13 -43.53 13.46 -48.77
CA PHE A 13 -42.43 13.17 -49.69
C PHE A 13 -41.30 14.21 -49.57
N PHE A 14 -41.65 15.50 -49.58
CA PHE A 14 -40.66 16.58 -49.43
C PHE A 14 -39.97 16.57 -48.06
N TYR A 15 -40.71 16.26 -46.99
CA TYR A 15 -40.11 16.11 -45.67
C TYR A 15 -39.08 14.98 -45.62
N ARG A 16 -39.38 13.80 -46.19
CA ARG A 16 -38.43 12.68 -46.25
C ARG A 16 -37.22 12.99 -47.11
N LEU A 17 -37.42 13.65 -48.25
CA LEU A 17 -36.33 14.08 -49.12
C LEU A 17 -35.42 15.11 -48.44
N PHE A 18 -36.00 16.06 -47.69
CA PHE A 18 -35.26 17.04 -46.91
C PHE A 18 -34.43 16.40 -45.79
N VAL A 19 -35.00 15.42 -45.07
CA VAL A 19 -34.27 14.66 -44.03
C VAL A 19 -33.10 13.89 -44.64
N ILE A 20 -33.29 13.22 -45.77
CA ILE A 20 -32.22 12.47 -46.46
C ILE A 20 -31.12 13.43 -46.94
N LEU A 21 -31.48 14.55 -47.55
CA LEU A 21 -30.51 15.55 -48.00
C LEU A 21 -29.76 16.19 -46.83
N THR A 22 -30.42 16.40 -45.69
CA THR A 22 -29.77 16.91 -44.46
C THR A 22 -28.79 15.89 -43.90
N ILE A 23 -29.16 14.61 -43.83
CA ILE A 23 -28.25 13.53 -43.40
C ILE A 23 -27.05 13.42 -44.34
N MET A 24 -27.27 13.49 -45.65
CA MET A 24 -26.18 13.46 -46.63
C MET A 24 -25.29 14.69 -46.55
N PHE A 25 -25.84 15.88 -46.28
CA PHE A 25 -25.07 17.11 -46.12
C PHE A 25 -24.26 17.10 -44.82
N VAL A 26 -24.84 16.64 -43.72
CA VAL A 26 -24.16 16.42 -42.44
C VAL A 26 -23.05 15.38 -42.60
N TRP A 27 -23.32 14.26 -43.26
CA TRP A 27 -22.29 13.24 -43.55
C TRP A 27 -21.20 13.77 -44.48
N LYS A 28 -21.53 14.64 -45.45
CA LYS A 28 -20.56 15.31 -46.32
C LYS A 28 -19.71 16.33 -45.59
N LEU A 29 -20.26 17.05 -44.61
CA LEU A 29 -19.51 17.93 -43.72
C LEU A 29 -18.55 17.11 -42.82
N PHE A 30 -19.01 16.00 -42.23
CA PHE A 30 -18.18 15.13 -41.39
C PHE A 30 -17.16 14.27 -42.17
N SER A 31 -17.35 14.07 -43.48
CA SER A 31 -16.41 13.33 -44.33
C SER A 31 -15.37 14.23 -45.01
N LYS A 32 -15.59 15.54 -45.07
CA LYS A 32 -14.62 16.49 -45.65
C LYS A 32 -13.53 16.92 -44.65
N ASP A 33 -13.80 16.87 -43.34
CA ASP A 33 -12.82 17.18 -42.28
C ASP A 33 -11.95 15.99 -41.84
N ASN A 34 -12.09 14.81 -42.45
CA ASN A 34 -11.39 13.58 -42.06
C ASN A 34 -10.26 13.13 -43.01
N ARG A 35 -9.71 14.04 -43.83
CA ARG A 35 -8.57 13.70 -44.71
C ARG A 35 -7.25 14.40 -44.41
N GLU A 36 -7.17 15.26 -43.40
CA GLU A 36 -5.90 15.84 -42.95
C GLU A 36 -5.82 15.92 -41.42
N SER A 37 -5.58 14.77 -40.77
CA SER A 37 -4.72 14.63 -39.58
C SER A 37 -4.82 13.21 -39.02
N LYS A 38 -3.89 12.34 -39.45
CA LYS A 38 -3.60 11.10 -38.71
C LYS A 38 -2.83 11.49 -37.45
N ASN A 39 -3.57 11.80 -36.38
CA ASN A 39 -3.18 11.68 -34.97
C ASN A 39 -4.39 12.01 -34.09
N HIS A 40 -5.45 11.18 -34.15
CA HIS A 40 -6.53 11.27 -33.17
C HIS A 40 -6.30 10.29 -32.03
N ILE A 41 -5.85 10.88 -30.91
CA ILE A 41 -6.13 10.42 -29.56
C ILE A 41 -7.64 10.19 -29.46
N ILE A 42 -8.04 8.95 -29.21
CA ILE A 42 -9.40 8.60 -28.82
C ILE A 42 -9.65 9.28 -27.47
N THR A 43 -10.37 10.40 -27.46
CA THR A 43 -10.87 11.01 -26.22
C THR A 43 -11.95 10.09 -25.66
N LYS A 44 -11.54 9.14 -24.81
CA LYS A 44 -12.46 8.31 -24.02
C LYS A 44 -13.33 9.23 -23.15
N ASN A 45 -14.60 8.86 -22.96
CA ASN A 45 -15.53 9.56 -22.08
C ASN A 45 -14.90 9.75 -20.68
N PRO A 46 -14.89 10.96 -20.09
CA PRO A 46 -14.34 11.21 -18.75
C PRO A 46 -14.87 10.26 -17.66
N SER A 47 -16.13 9.80 -17.77
CA SER A 47 -16.70 8.81 -16.84
C SER A 47 -16.01 7.45 -16.92
N ASP A 48 -15.60 7.03 -18.13
CA ASP A 48 -14.91 5.75 -18.34
C ASP A 48 -13.44 5.84 -17.89
N GLN A 49 -12.83 7.02 -17.98
CA GLN A 49 -11.49 7.25 -17.43
C GLN A 49 -11.52 7.15 -15.89
N LEU A 50 -12.47 7.81 -15.22
CA LEU A 50 -12.63 7.75 -13.76
C LEU A 50 -12.94 6.33 -13.27
N LEU A 51 -13.81 5.60 -13.98
CA LEU A 51 -14.13 4.21 -13.63
C LEU A 51 -12.89 3.29 -13.77
N ASN A 52 -12.06 3.51 -14.79
CA ASN A 52 -10.83 2.75 -14.99
C ASN A 52 -9.76 3.09 -13.94
N VAL A 53 -9.59 4.37 -13.60
CA VAL A 53 -8.67 4.79 -12.52
C VAL A 53 -9.10 4.16 -11.20
N ASN A 54 -10.37 4.21 -10.83
CA ASN A 54 -10.86 3.58 -9.60
C ASN A 54 -10.57 2.07 -9.58
N LYS A 55 -10.87 1.35 -10.67
CA LYS A 55 -10.54 -0.09 -10.79
C LYS A 55 -9.05 -0.37 -10.61
N ARG A 56 -8.18 0.46 -11.20
CA ARG A 56 -6.72 0.32 -11.06
C ARG A 56 -6.27 0.59 -9.63
N ILE A 57 -6.76 1.65 -8.98
CA ILE A 57 -6.42 1.93 -7.58
C ILE A 57 -6.91 0.81 -6.65
N HIS A 58 -8.08 0.21 -6.91
CA HIS A 58 -8.54 -0.96 -6.15
C HIS A 58 -7.56 -2.13 -6.24
N GLN A 59 -6.96 -2.34 -7.42
CA GLN A 59 -5.93 -3.36 -7.63
C GLN A 59 -4.62 -3.04 -6.88
N ILE A 60 -4.34 -1.79 -6.51
CA ILE A 60 -3.11 -1.44 -5.76
C ILE A 60 -3.10 -2.10 -4.37
N PHE A 61 -4.25 -2.14 -3.68
CA PHE A 61 -4.32 -2.50 -2.25
C PHE A 61 -4.91 -3.87 -1.93
N ASN A 62 -5.34 -4.67 -2.93
CA ASN A 62 -5.85 -6.04 -2.76
C ASN A 62 -6.95 -6.25 -1.70
N GLY A 63 -7.67 -5.19 -1.33
CA GLY A 63 -8.79 -5.26 -0.39
C GLY A 63 -10.14 -5.35 -1.11
N ASN A 64 -11.09 -6.10 -0.54
CA ASN A 64 -12.51 -5.85 -0.77
C ASN A 64 -12.81 -4.45 -0.24
N ILE A 65 -12.76 -3.46 -1.13
CA ILE A 65 -13.06 -2.08 -0.77
C ILE A 65 -14.59 -1.95 -0.82
N GLU A 66 -15.21 -2.06 0.34
CA GLU A 66 -16.58 -1.60 0.53
C GLU A 66 -16.62 -0.11 0.19
N ASN A 67 -17.60 0.32 -0.62
CA ASN A 67 -17.94 1.74 -0.70
C ASN A 67 -18.43 2.13 0.68
N PRO A 68 -17.69 2.96 1.45
CA PRO A 68 -18.13 3.28 2.78
C PRO A 68 -19.43 4.07 2.67
N ASP A 69 -20.47 3.55 3.30
CA ASP A 69 -21.65 4.35 3.61
C ASP A 69 -21.22 5.39 4.65
N LEU A 70 -20.86 6.58 4.16
CA LEU A 70 -20.47 7.72 4.99
C LEU A 70 -21.63 8.28 5.82
N SER A 71 -22.85 7.74 5.67
CA SER A 71 -24.04 8.24 6.39
C SER A 71 -24.15 7.71 7.83
N GLN A 72 -23.40 6.68 8.21
CA GLN A 72 -23.43 6.11 9.56
C GLN A 72 -22.14 6.40 10.34
N SER A 73 -22.28 6.79 11.61
CA SER A 73 -21.14 6.99 12.50
C SER A 73 -20.37 5.69 12.67
N ASN A 74 -19.06 5.70 12.36
CA ASN A 74 -18.21 4.52 12.50
C ASN A 74 -17.20 4.74 13.63
N GLN A 75 -17.68 4.56 14.85
CA GLN A 75 -16.87 4.74 16.07
C GLN A 75 -15.64 3.83 16.10
N VAL A 76 -15.68 2.67 15.42
CA VAL A 76 -14.54 1.74 15.36
C VAL A 76 -13.37 2.34 14.59
N LYS A 77 -13.65 3.11 13.53
CA LYS A 77 -12.63 3.73 12.65
C LYS A 77 -12.15 5.10 13.13
N LEU A 78 -12.90 5.76 14.01
CA LEU A 78 -12.68 7.16 14.40
C LEU A 78 -11.23 7.45 14.81
N PHE A 79 -10.67 6.64 15.70
CA PHE A 79 -9.27 6.75 16.14
C PHE A 79 -8.43 5.55 15.75
N ASP A 80 -8.70 4.94 14.59
CA ASP A 80 -7.86 3.82 14.17
C ASP A 80 -6.44 4.28 13.87
N ILE A 81 -5.47 3.52 14.37
CA ILE A 81 -4.04 3.85 14.36
C ILE A 81 -3.46 3.59 12.96
N ASN A 82 -4.06 2.64 12.25
CA ASN A 82 -3.65 2.30 10.90
C ASN A 82 -4.26 3.29 9.90
N PRO A 83 -3.58 3.56 8.77
CA PRO A 83 -4.18 4.31 7.69
C PRO A 83 -5.49 3.65 7.23
N PRO A 84 -6.48 4.42 6.79
CA PRO A 84 -7.69 3.86 6.19
C PRO A 84 -7.33 2.91 5.03
N GLN A 85 -8.24 1.96 4.75
CA GLN A 85 -8.03 0.97 3.68
C GLN A 85 -8.77 1.35 2.39
N SER A 86 -9.87 2.11 2.48
CA SER A 86 -10.56 2.59 1.29
C SER A 86 -9.85 3.83 0.74
N ILE A 87 -9.78 3.90 -0.59
CA ILE A 87 -9.12 5.01 -1.31
C ILE A 87 -9.72 6.33 -0.88
N LYS A 88 -11.05 6.44 -0.93
CA LYS A 88 -11.78 7.66 -0.56
C LYS A 88 -11.46 8.10 0.88
N GLU A 89 -11.40 7.17 1.84
CA GLU A 89 -11.03 7.51 3.21
C GLU A 89 -9.55 7.90 3.34
N ILE A 90 -8.64 7.23 2.62
CA ILE A 90 -7.21 7.61 2.60
C ILE A 90 -7.07 9.06 2.17
N GLU A 91 -7.76 9.45 1.09
CA GLU A 91 -7.70 10.81 0.55
C GLU A 91 -8.31 11.84 1.48
N LEU A 92 -9.50 11.57 2.02
CA LEU A 92 -10.19 12.50 2.89
C LEU A 92 -9.48 12.66 4.24
N ALA A 93 -8.81 11.61 4.74
CA ALA A 93 -8.10 11.65 6.00
C ALA A 93 -6.65 12.16 5.88
N PHE A 94 -6.11 12.32 4.66
CA PHE A 94 -4.74 12.78 4.45
C PHE A 94 -4.65 14.30 4.63
N VAL A 95 -3.82 14.74 5.58
CA VAL A 95 -3.67 16.17 5.91
C VAL A 95 -2.28 16.49 6.47
N ASN A 96 -1.83 17.74 6.27
CA ASN A 96 -0.57 18.35 6.71
C ASN A 96 0.71 17.82 6.05
N ARG A 97 0.58 17.14 4.91
CA ARG A 97 1.70 16.58 4.12
C ARG A 97 1.52 16.77 2.61
N GLU A 98 0.59 17.63 2.21
CA GLU A 98 0.16 17.84 0.83
C GLU A 98 1.26 18.47 -0.01
N THR A 99 2.00 19.43 0.55
CA THR A 99 3.08 20.11 -0.17
C THR A 99 4.23 19.16 -0.50
N GLU A 100 4.64 18.30 0.46
CA GLU A 100 5.70 17.31 0.22
C GLU A 100 5.24 16.28 -0.82
N LEU A 101 3.98 15.86 -0.73
CA LEU A 101 3.36 14.91 -1.63
C LEU A 101 3.31 15.43 -3.08
N VAL A 102 2.91 16.69 -3.29
CA VAL A 102 2.88 17.31 -4.63
C VAL A 102 4.27 17.32 -5.26
N SER A 103 5.32 17.61 -4.47
CA SER A 103 6.70 17.54 -4.95
C SER A 103 7.12 16.11 -5.32
N ASP A 104 6.72 15.14 -4.50
CA ASP A 104 7.08 13.73 -4.69
C ASP A 104 6.37 13.07 -5.86
N VAL A 105 5.09 13.41 -6.07
CA VAL A 105 4.35 12.97 -7.26
C VAL A 105 5.03 13.47 -8.54
N LYS A 106 5.54 14.71 -8.55
CA LYS A 106 6.31 15.27 -9.69
C LYS A 106 7.65 14.57 -9.90
N HIS A 107 8.27 14.05 -8.85
CA HIS A 107 9.54 13.33 -8.94
C HIS A 107 9.37 12.03 -9.75
N PHE A 108 8.26 11.32 -9.58
CA PHE A 108 7.89 10.15 -10.38
C PHE A 108 7.32 10.55 -11.75
N HIS A 109 8.15 11.20 -12.57
CA HIS A 109 7.80 11.54 -13.95
C HIS A 109 7.71 10.29 -14.85
N ASP A 110 7.24 10.47 -16.09
CA ASP A 110 6.89 9.34 -16.97
C ASP A 110 8.09 8.43 -17.29
N ASP A 111 9.27 9.02 -17.46
CA ASP A 111 10.53 8.30 -17.67
C ASP A 111 11.29 7.93 -16.38
N PHE A 112 10.63 7.97 -15.21
CA PHE A 112 11.32 7.70 -13.94
C PHE A 112 11.84 6.26 -13.91
N ARG A 113 13.17 6.14 -13.79
CA ARG A 113 13.90 4.88 -13.64
C ARG A 113 14.92 5.06 -12.55
N SER A 114 14.76 4.33 -11.45
CA SER A 114 15.79 4.25 -10.42
C SER A 114 16.46 2.88 -10.51
N ASN A 115 17.79 2.88 -10.60
CA ASN A 115 18.60 1.67 -10.41
C ASN A 115 18.89 1.40 -8.92
N LYS A 116 18.17 2.10 -8.03
CA LYS A 116 18.27 2.03 -6.59
C LYS A 116 16.89 1.84 -5.97
N ILE A 117 16.89 1.47 -4.71
CA ILE A 117 15.67 1.39 -3.90
C ILE A 117 15.37 2.78 -3.33
N ASN A 118 14.20 3.34 -3.64
CA ASN A 118 13.74 4.61 -3.08
C ASN A 118 13.18 4.39 -1.67
N VAL A 119 13.63 5.18 -0.70
CA VAL A 119 13.31 4.98 0.73
C VAL A 119 12.54 6.15 1.32
N ILE A 120 11.35 5.87 1.84
CA ILE A 120 10.60 6.75 2.75
C ILE A 120 10.97 6.36 4.18
N HIS A 121 11.73 7.20 4.88
CA HIS A 121 12.19 6.88 6.24
C HIS A 121 11.70 7.90 7.27
N GLY A 122 11.76 7.54 8.55
CA GLY A 122 11.36 8.39 9.66
C GLY A 122 10.87 7.58 10.84
N SER A 123 10.79 8.20 12.01
CA SER A 123 10.45 7.53 13.26
C SER A 123 9.15 6.71 13.17
N SER A 124 8.98 5.73 14.07
CA SER A 124 7.76 4.93 14.11
C SER A 124 6.53 5.84 14.30
N ARG A 125 5.38 5.43 13.73
CA ARG A 125 4.09 6.15 13.91
C ARG A 125 4.03 7.61 13.41
N THR A 126 4.96 8.04 12.56
CA THR A 126 4.98 9.37 11.93
C THR A 126 4.07 9.52 10.70
N GLY A 127 3.43 8.44 10.23
CA GLY A 127 2.51 8.48 9.09
C GLY A 127 3.07 8.00 7.74
N LYS A 128 4.28 7.40 7.72
CA LYS A 128 4.92 6.86 6.50
C LYS A 128 3.99 6.00 5.63
N SER A 129 3.31 5.02 6.22
CA SER A 129 2.39 4.14 5.50
C SER A 129 1.20 4.89 4.88
N HIS A 130 0.65 5.90 5.57
CA HIS A 130 -0.42 6.74 5.02
C HIS A 130 0.11 7.60 3.87
N TYR A 131 1.29 8.20 4.04
CA TYR A 131 1.97 8.97 3.02
C TYR A 131 2.23 8.15 1.75
N MET A 132 2.83 6.97 1.90
CA MET A 132 3.09 6.07 0.77
C MET A 132 1.77 5.70 0.07
N LYS A 133 0.75 5.28 0.81
CA LYS A 133 -0.56 4.94 0.21
C LYS A 133 -1.15 6.11 -0.59
N LYS A 134 -1.12 7.32 -0.04
CA LYS A 134 -1.62 8.51 -0.73
C LYS A 134 -0.78 8.86 -1.98
N LEU A 135 0.54 8.73 -1.90
CA LEU A 135 1.44 8.88 -3.05
C LEU A 135 1.07 7.91 -4.18
N LEU A 136 0.89 6.62 -3.89
CA LEU A 136 0.51 5.64 -4.91
C LEU A 136 -0.85 5.96 -5.56
N ILE A 137 -1.82 6.46 -4.78
CA ILE A 137 -3.12 6.91 -5.29
C ILE A 137 -2.93 8.08 -6.27
N ASP A 138 -2.09 9.05 -5.93
CA ASP A 138 -1.91 10.25 -6.76
C ASP A 138 -1.11 9.96 -8.03
N LEU A 139 -0.11 9.06 -7.97
CA LEU A 139 0.57 8.56 -9.17
C LEU A 139 -0.40 7.88 -10.13
N GLU A 140 -1.33 7.08 -9.61
CA GLU A 140 -2.34 6.40 -10.41
C GLU A 140 -3.35 7.39 -11.02
N LYS A 141 -3.77 8.41 -10.26
CA LYS A 141 -4.64 9.49 -10.76
C LYS A 141 -4.00 10.36 -11.84
N GLU A 142 -2.70 10.61 -11.72
CA GLU A 142 -1.91 11.29 -12.75
C GLU A 142 -1.64 10.39 -13.97
N ASN A 143 -2.18 9.17 -13.99
CA ASN A 143 -1.99 8.18 -15.06
C ASN A 143 -0.50 7.91 -15.35
N ARG A 144 0.33 7.93 -14.30
CA ARG A 144 1.74 7.59 -14.46
C ARG A 144 1.87 6.20 -15.09
N PRO A 145 2.86 5.98 -15.98
CA PRO A 145 2.97 4.74 -16.75
C PRO A 145 3.56 3.60 -15.92
N PHE A 146 3.17 3.49 -14.65
CA PHE A 146 3.54 2.41 -13.74
C PHE A 146 2.39 1.44 -13.57
N TRP A 147 2.72 0.16 -13.53
CA TRP A 147 1.86 -0.82 -12.90
C TRP A 147 2.20 -0.89 -11.40
N ILE A 148 1.34 -0.31 -10.57
CA ILE A 148 1.61 -0.03 -9.16
C ILE A 148 1.05 -1.15 -8.28
N LYS A 149 1.85 -1.65 -7.33
CA LYS A 149 1.36 -2.55 -6.27
C LYS A 149 1.93 -2.21 -4.90
N TYR A 150 1.08 -2.31 -3.89
CA TYR A 150 1.42 -2.12 -2.49
C TYR A 150 1.53 -3.46 -1.76
N ILE A 151 2.58 -3.59 -0.95
CA ILE A 151 2.91 -4.78 -0.18
C ILE A 151 3.22 -4.32 1.24
N ASN A 152 2.51 -4.87 2.22
CA ASN A 152 2.89 -4.70 3.62
C ASN A 152 3.79 -5.87 4.02
N ALA A 153 5.02 -5.59 4.46
CA ALA A 153 5.95 -6.60 4.96
C ALA A 153 5.80 -6.86 6.48
N ASN A 154 5.02 -6.04 7.20
CA ASN A 154 4.73 -6.12 8.65
C ASN A 154 3.78 -7.24 9.05
N SER A 155 3.87 -8.39 8.41
CA SER A 155 3.26 -9.61 8.91
C SER A 155 4.39 -10.56 9.27
N LYS A 156 4.15 -11.56 10.11
CA LYS A 156 5.14 -12.52 10.62
C LYS A 156 5.73 -13.41 9.50
N GLU A 157 6.32 -12.78 8.51
CA GLU A 157 6.54 -13.26 7.17
C GLU A 157 8.04 -13.27 6.89
N THR A 158 8.43 -14.17 6.00
CA THR A 158 9.82 -14.34 5.56
C THR A 158 10.01 -13.57 4.26
N VAL A 159 11.26 -13.34 3.88
CA VAL A 159 11.65 -12.81 2.55
C VAL A 159 10.89 -13.51 1.43
N ARG A 160 10.84 -14.85 1.49
CA ARG A 160 10.08 -15.71 0.58
C ARG A 160 8.63 -15.26 0.39
N TYR A 161 7.94 -14.90 1.47
CA TYR A 161 6.55 -14.50 1.39
C TYR A 161 6.38 -13.15 0.67
N VAL A 162 7.24 -12.17 0.97
CA VAL A 162 7.22 -10.88 0.28
C VAL A 162 7.40 -11.09 -1.23
N PHE A 163 8.35 -11.95 -1.61
CA PHE A 163 8.60 -12.29 -3.01
C PHE A 163 7.47 -13.11 -3.63
N HIS A 164 6.83 -14.02 -2.89
CA HIS A 164 5.63 -14.72 -3.34
C HIS A 164 4.48 -13.75 -3.63
N ARG A 165 4.29 -12.73 -2.79
CA ARG A 165 3.31 -11.67 -3.06
C ARG A 165 3.63 -10.92 -4.33
N ILE A 166 4.88 -10.47 -4.52
CA ILE A 166 5.32 -9.81 -5.75
C ILE A 166 5.03 -10.68 -6.98
N PHE A 167 5.39 -11.97 -6.93
CA PHE A 167 5.11 -12.92 -7.99
C PHE A 167 3.61 -13.02 -8.32
N ARG A 168 2.76 -13.17 -7.29
CA ARG A 168 1.31 -13.26 -7.46
C ARG A 168 0.72 -11.99 -8.08
N TYR A 169 1.21 -10.85 -7.64
CA TYR A 169 0.84 -9.55 -8.18
C TYR A 169 1.17 -9.49 -9.67
N LEU A 170 2.41 -9.74 -10.06
CA LEU A 170 2.80 -9.66 -11.47
C LEU A 170 2.00 -10.64 -12.34
N LYS A 171 1.74 -11.85 -11.85
CA LYS A 171 0.85 -12.81 -12.49
C LYS A 171 -0.55 -12.23 -12.75
N GLU A 172 -1.17 -11.62 -11.74
CA GLU A 172 -2.47 -10.95 -11.87
C GLU A 172 -2.43 -9.83 -12.92
N GLY A 173 -1.36 -9.03 -12.93
CA GLY A 173 -1.14 -7.99 -13.94
C GLY A 173 -1.09 -8.55 -15.37
N ILE A 174 -0.39 -9.68 -15.55
CA ILE A 174 -0.29 -10.38 -16.83
C ILE A 174 -1.66 -10.87 -17.28
N GLU A 175 -2.45 -11.46 -16.38
CA GLU A 175 -3.82 -11.93 -16.65
C GLU A 175 -4.73 -10.76 -17.08
N ILE A 176 -4.70 -9.63 -16.37
CA ILE A 176 -5.49 -8.43 -16.72
C ILE A 176 -5.12 -7.89 -18.11
N CYS A 177 -3.82 -7.83 -18.44
CA CYS A 177 -3.37 -7.35 -19.74
C CYS A 177 -3.72 -8.33 -20.86
N ALA A 178 -3.64 -9.63 -20.59
CA ALA A 178 -4.02 -10.69 -21.52
C ALA A 178 -5.51 -10.67 -21.87
N ASP A 179 -6.39 -10.55 -20.87
CA ASP A 179 -7.85 -10.55 -21.06
C ASP A 179 -8.32 -9.33 -21.89
N SER A 180 -7.66 -8.18 -21.70
CA SER A 180 -7.95 -6.96 -22.43
C SER A 180 -7.70 -7.09 -23.95
N ASN A 181 -6.91 -8.09 -24.38
CA ASN A 181 -6.51 -8.24 -25.77
C ASN A 181 -7.46 -9.10 -26.64
N SER A 182 -8.45 -9.80 -26.05
CA SER A 182 -9.66 -10.50 -26.62
C SER A 182 -9.63 -11.19 -28.01
N ARG A 183 -8.51 -11.21 -28.72
CA ARG A 183 -8.24 -12.02 -29.91
C ARG A 183 -7.23 -13.08 -29.47
N LYS A 184 -7.56 -14.35 -29.74
CA LYS A 184 -6.74 -15.56 -29.52
C LYS A 184 -5.38 -15.28 -28.86
N LEU A 185 -5.25 -15.59 -27.57
CA LEU A 185 -4.02 -15.37 -26.78
C LEU A 185 -2.80 -15.84 -27.58
N SER A 186 -1.76 -15.00 -27.65
CA SER A 186 -0.51 -15.40 -28.28
C SER A 186 0.08 -16.62 -27.54
N PRO A 187 0.85 -17.49 -28.24
CA PRO A 187 1.50 -18.62 -27.61
C PRO A 187 2.33 -18.25 -26.37
N ASP A 188 3.00 -17.08 -26.40
CA ASP A 188 3.78 -16.55 -25.27
C ASP A 188 2.92 -16.34 -24.03
N ILE A 189 1.74 -15.71 -24.17
CA ILE A 189 0.84 -15.44 -23.05
C ILE A 189 0.33 -16.75 -22.46
N GLN A 190 -0.08 -17.69 -23.30
CA GLN A 190 -0.56 -19.01 -22.85
C GLN A 190 0.54 -19.77 -22.09
N PHE A 191 1.76 -19.77 -22.62
CA PHE A 191 2.90 -20.42 -21.97
C PHE A 191 3.18 -19.80 -20.60
N ILE A 192 3.21 -18.47 -20.49
CA ILE A 192 3.47 -17.78 -19.22
C ILE A 192 2.35 -17.97 -18.20
N GLN A 193 1.09 -18.08 -18.63
CA GLN A 193 -0.01 -18.44 -17.75
C GLN A 193 0.17 -19.85 -17.18
N LEU A 194 0.48 -20.84 -18.01
CA LEU A 194 0.76 -22.21 -17.57
C LEU A 194 1.96 -22.28 -16.61
N LEU A 195 3.08 -21.67 -16.99
CA LEU A 195 4.28 -21.61 -16.16
C LEU A 195 4.00 -20.94 -14.81
N SER A 196 3.26 -19.82 -14.81
CA SER A 196 2.94 -19.10 -13.57
C SER A 196 1.99 -19.89 -12.66
N GLN A 197 1.09 -20.71 -13.21
CA GLN A 197 0.22 -21.60 -12.44
C GLN A 197 1.02 -22.68 -11.73
N ASP A 198 1.97 -23.30 -12.42
CA ASP A 198 2.88 -24.29 -11.85
C ASP A 198 3.77 -23.66 -10.77
N LEU A 199 4.48 -22.58 -11.11
CA LEU A 199 5.38 -21.91 -10.17
C LEU A 199 4.67 -21.38 -8.92
N ASN A 200 3.42 -20.91 -9.03
CA ASN A 200 2.66 -20.44 -7.87
C ASN A 200 2.51 -21.52 -6.79
N LYS A 201 2.39 -22.80 -7.18
CA LYS A 201 2.29 -23.92 -6.24
C LYS A 201 3.62 -24.17 -5.52
N LEU A 202 4.74 -24.02 -6.22
CA LEU A 202 6.09 -24.25 -5.71
C LEU A 202 6.59 -23.13 -4.79
N ILE A 203 6.21 -21.89 -5.10
CA ILE A 203 6.68 -20.69 -4.39
C ILE A 203 5.99 -20.52 -3.04
N ASP A 204 4.74 -21.00 -2.93
CA ASP A 204 4.00 -21.01 -1.67
C ASP A 204 4.86 -21.64 -0.55
N LYS A 205 4.88 -20.99 0.61
CA LYS A 205 5.62 -21.42 1.80
C LYS A 205 5.27 -22.87 2.19
N ASN A 206 4.00 -23.25 2.04
CA ASN A 206 3.53 -24.61 2.31
C ASN A 206 3.46 -25.48 1.05
N GLY A 207 3.98 -24.98 -0.06
CA GLY A 207 4.04 -25.68 -1.33
C GLY A 207 4.94 -26.92 -1.28
N PRO A 208 4.83 -27.82 -2.27
CA PRO A 208 5.74 -28.94 -2.41
C PRO A 208 7.12 -28.48 -2.91
N GLU A 209 8.14 -29.31 -2.69
CA GLU A 209 9.49 -29.11 -3.26
C GLU A 209 9.55 -29.36 -4.77
N LYS A 210 8.59 -30.14 -5.31
CA LYS A 210 8.48 -30.42 -6.74
C LYS A 210 7.02 -30.62 -7.18
N ILE A 211 6.71 -30.30 -8.42
CA ILE A 211 5.39 -30.55 -9.04
C ILE A 211 5.55 -31.13 -10.44
N ALA A 212 4.60 -31.98 -10.85
CA ALA A 212 4.51 -32.42 -12.23
C ALA A 212 4.09 -31.25 -13.13
N SER A 213 4.80 -31.06 -14.24
CA SER A 213 4.64 -29.92 -15.17
C SER A 213 4.35 -30.37 -16.61
N ILE A 214 3.70 -31.53 -16.75
CA ILE A 214 3.45 -32.21 -18.05
C ILE A 214 2.79 -31.26 -19.05
N GLN A 215 1.81 -30.46 -18.61
CA GLN A 215 1.08 -29.53 -19.48
C GLN A 215 1.99 -28.39 -19.97
N THR A 216 2.68 -27.70 -19.06
CA THR A 216 3.60 -26.61 -19.37
C THR A 216 4.72 -27.07 -20.30
N LYS A 217 5.34 -28.21 -20.00
CA LYS A 217 6.40 -28.82 -20.83
C LYS A 217 5.89 -29.26 -22.20
N SER A 218 4.73 -29.94 -22.26
CA SER A 218 4.15 -30.34 -23.55
C SER A 218 3.80 -29.15 -24.42
N PHE A 219 3.30 -28.06 -23.82
CA PHE A 219 3.02 -26.82 -24.53
C PHE A 219 4.30 -26.21 -25.08
N TYR A 220 5.36 -26.14 -24.25
CA TYR A 220 6.68 -25.65 -24.66
C TYR A 220 7.25 -26.45 -25.84
N SER A 221 7.33 -27.78 -25.74
CA SER A 221 7.88 -28.62 -26.82
C SER A 221 7.14 -28.48 -28.14
N LYS A 222 5.81 -28.24 -28.11
CA LYS A 222 5.00 -28.05 -29.33
C LYS A 222 5.15 -26.68 -29.97
N ASN A 223 5.52 -25.66 -29.19
CA ASN A 223 5.50 -24.26 -29.61
C ASN A 223 6.88 -23.60 -29.52
N HIS A 224 7.95 -24.34 -29.27
CA HIS A 224 9.29 -23.81 -29.00
C HIS A 224 9.76 -22.80 -30.07
N GLU A 225 9.54 -23.10 -31.35
CA GLU A 225 9.96 -22.26 -32.48
C GLU A 225 9.23 -20.91 -32.56
N ILE A 226 8.03 -20.80 -31.98
CA ILE A 226 7.17 -19.61 -32.07
C ILE A 226 7.08 -18.82 -30.75
N LEU A 227 7.73 -19.30 -29.68
CA LEU A 227 7.71 -18.67 -28.37
C LEU A 227 8.80 -17.59 -28.29
N SER A 228 8.45 -16.36 -28.66
CA SER A 228 9.35 -15.21 -28.63
C SER A 228 9.83 -14.87 -27.21
N SER A 229 9.04 -15.22 -26.19
CA SER A 229 9.34 -14.91 -24.79
C SER A 229 10.46 -15.79 -24.20
N ILE A 230 10.87 -16.88 -24.88
CA ILE A 230 11.93 -17.79 -24.40
C ILE A 230 13.27 -17.08 -24.29
N ALA A 231 13.56 -16.10 -25.15
CA ALA A 231 14.88 -15.46 -25.22
C ALA A 231 15.38 -14.99 -23.84
N ASN A 232 14.48 -14.40 -23.05
CA ASN A 232 14.79 -13.83 -21.74
C ASN A 232 14.38 -14.72 -20.56
N LEU A 233 13.90 -15.95 -20.81
CA LEU A 233 13.50 -16.85 -19.73
C LEU A 233 14.72 -17.19 -18.84
N PRO A 234 14.57 -17.23 -17.50
CA PRO A 234 15.67 -17.59 -16.62
C PRO A 234 16.28 -18.96 -16.96
N ASP A 235 17.61 -19.07 -16.89
CA ASP A 235 18.33 -20.25 -17.36
C ASP A 235 17.93 -21.53 -16.61
N PHE A 236 17.63 -21.43 -15.32
CA PHE A 236 17.18 -22.58 -14.54
C PHE A 236 15.78 -23.07 -14.97
N ILE A 237 14.93 -22.19 -15.49
CA ILE A 237 13.64 -22.58 -16.07
C ILE A 237 13.87 -23.22 -17.44
N LYS A 238 14.74 -22.64 -18.30
CA LYS A 238 15.10 -23.23 -19.60
C LYS A 238 15.66 -24.64 -19.42
N ALA A 239 16.66 -24.79 -18.55
CA ALA A 239 17.22 -26.09 -18.18
C ALA A 239 16.15 -27.03 -17.65
N SER A 240 15.21 -26.54 -16.84
CA SER A 240 14.09 -27.35 -16.37
C SER A 240 13.16 -27.77 -17.51
N LEU A 241 12.92 -26.95 -18.54
CA LEU A 241 12.06 -27.30 -19.67
C LEU A 241 12.70 -28.32 -20.61
N ASP A 242 14.02 -28.25 -20.78
CA ASP A 242 14.79 -29.12 -21.69
C ASP A 242 15.11 -30.50 -21.09
N THR A 243 14.87 -30.69 -19.78
CA THR A 243 15.03 -32.01 -19.14
C THR A 243 13.86 -32.93 -19.44
N ASN A 244 14.19 -34.21 -19.67
CA ASN A 244 13.21 -35.30 -19.81
C ASN A 244 12.40 -35.57 -18.53
N ASP A 245 12.84 -35.05 -17.38
CA ASP A 245 12.15 -35.24 -16.11
C ASP A 245 10.91 -34.35 -16.04
N HIS A 246 9.69 -34.88 -15.94
CA HIS A 246 8.45 -34.08 -16.06
C HIS A 246 8.11 -33.20 -14.82
N PHE A 247 9.11 -32.79 -14.04
CA PHE A 247 8.93 -31.98 -12.84
C PHE A 247 9.53 -30.58 -12.95
N PHE A 248 8.94 -29.64 -12.20
CA PHE A 248 9.61 -28.42 -11.77
C PHE A 248 9.94 -28.52 -10.29
N TYR A 249 11.04 -27.89 -9.89
CA TYR A 249 11.50 -27.82 -8.51
C TYR A 249 11.25 -26.44 -7.93
N ARG A 250 11.13 -26.38 -6.60
CA ARG A 250 11.00 -25.13 -5.86
C ARG A 250 12.19 -24.21 -6.16
N PRO A 251 11.97 -22.99 -6.68
CA PRO A 251 13.07 -22.07 -6.92
C PRO A 251 13.65 -21.60 -5.59
N SER A 252 14.95 -21.32 -5.52
CA SER A 252 15.56 -20.54 -4.44
C SER A 252 15.06 -19.09 -4.45
N ASP A 253 15.40 -18.29 -3.44
CA ASP A 253 14.94 -16.88 -3.39
C ASP A 253 15.59 -16.01 -4.48
N ASN A 254 16.86 -16.27 -4.84
CA ASN A 254 17.52 -15.62 -5.99
C ASN A 254 16.83 -16.01 -7.31
N GLN A 255 16.52 -17.30 -7.49
CA GLN A 255 15.79 -17.79 -8.66
C GLN A 255 14.37 -17.20 -8.74
N LEU A 256 13.72 -16.98 -7.60
CA LEU A 256 12.44 -16.29 -7.53
C LEU A 256 12.57 -14.81 -7.93
N ALA A 257 13.65 -14.13 -7.53
CA ALA A 257 13.94 -12.77 -8.00
C ALA A 257 14.10 -12.71 -9.53
N GLU A 258 14.79 -13.69 -10.14
CA GLU A 258 14.91 -13.80 -11.60
C GLU A 258 13.55 -14.00 -12.29
N ILE A 259 12.69 -14.87 -11.74
CA ILE A 259 11.31 -15.04 -12.26
C ILE A 259 10.52 -13.73 -12.17
N ILE A 260 10.65 -12.99 -11.07
CA ILE A 260 9.96 -11.71 -10.87
C ILE A 260 10.42 -10.68 -11.90
N LYS A 261 11.74 -10.57 -12.16
CA LYS A 261 12.28 -9.69 -13.22
C LYS A 261 11.67 -10.04 -14.57
N TYR A 262 11.69 -11.31 -14.92
CA TYR A 262 11.12 -11.80 -16.17
C TYR A 262 9.62 -11.49 -16.28
N GLN A 263 8.83 -11.73 -15.23
CA GLN A 263 7.40 -11.42 -15.23
C GLN A 263 7.12 -9.92 -15.37
N ALA A 264 7.93 -9.07 -14.75
CA ALA A 264 7.78 -7.61 -14.88
C ALA A 264 8.09 -7.13 -16.30
N GLU A 265 9.16 -7.65 -16.92
CA GLU A 265 9.48 -7.37 -18.33
C GLU A 265 8.37 -7.85 -19.27
N PHE A 266 7.87 -9.05 -19.05
CA PHE A 266 6.77 -9.61 -19.83
C PHE A 266 5.49 -8.79 -19.67
N LEU A 267 5.13 -8.41 -18.44
CA LEU A 267 3.98 -7.55 -18.17
C LEU A 267 4.08 -6.22 -18.92
N VAL A 268 5.24 -5.56 -18.87
CA VAL A 268 5.47 -4.31 -19.57
C VAL A 268 5.32 -4.50 -21.08
N SER A 269 5.89 -5.56 -21.66
CA SER A 269 5.85 -5.80 -23.11
C SER A 269 4.44 -6.07 -23.63
N ILE A 270 3.62 -6.85 -22.91
CA ILE A 270 2.24 -7.16 -23.32
C ILE A 270 1.23 -6.06 -22.96
N SER A 271 1.66 -5.01 -22.24
CA SER A 271 0.79 -3.92 -21.82
C SER A 271 0.41 -2.96 -22.96
N ASN A 272 0.94 -3.15 -24.17
CA ASN A 272 0.73 -2.28 -25.34
C ASN A 272 1.09 -0.81 -25.04
N ASN A 273 2.27 -0.57 -24.46
CA ASN A 273 2.77 0.76 -24.03
C ASN A 273 1.91 1.44 -22.95
N ARG A 274 0.95 0.74 -22.34
CA ARG A 274 0.19 1.26 -21.19
C ARG A 274 1.10 1.45 -19.97
N TYR A 275 2.00 0.49 -19.76
CA TYR A 275 2.97 0.55 -18.68
C TYR A 275 4.38 0.60 -19.27
N GLN A 276 5.18 1.46 -18.68
CA GLN A 276 6.60 1.57 -18.93
C GLN A 276 7.41 0.78 -17.88
N SER A 277 6.90 0.66 -16.66
CA SER A 277 7.53 -0.06 -15.55
C SER A 277 6.49 -0.63 -14.58
N VAL A 278 6.96 -1.48 -13.67
CA VAL A 278 6.30 -1.87 -12.44
C VAL A 278 6.82 -1.01 -11.29
N LEU A 279 5.95 -0.48 -10.44
CA LEU A 279 6.32 0.17 -9.18
C LEU A 279 5.88 -0.72 -7.99
N LEU A 280 6.85 -1.28 -7.28
CA LEU A 280 6.64 -2.08 -6.07
C LEU A 280 6.83 -1.20 -4.84
N ALA A 281 5.74 -0.96 -4.10
CA ALA A 281 5.76 -0.21 -2.86
C ALA A 281 5.69 -1.17 -1.66
N ILE A 282 6.77 -1.25 -0.88
CA ILE A 282 6.94 -2.25 0.20
C ILE A 282 7.02 -1.53 1.56
N ASP A 283 5.95 -1.63 2.33
CA ASP A 283 5.78 -0.98 3.63
C ASP A 283 6.41 -1.80 4.76
N ASP A 284 6.93 -1.11 5.77
CA ASP A 284 7.46 -1.68 7.02
C ASP A 284 8.47 -2.83 6.84
N VAL A 285 9.43 -2.69 5.91
CA VAL A 285 10.43 -3.74 5.60
C VAL A 285 11.35 -4.10 6.76
N ASP A 286 11.55 -3.18 7.68
CA ASP A 286 12.38 -3.35 8.89
C ASP A 286 11.66 -4.12 10.00
N LEU A 287 10.42 -4.57 9.76
CA LEU A 287 9.61 -5.38 10.69
C LEU A 287 9.50 -6.83 10.28
N LEU A 288 10.26 -7.27 9.28
CA LEU A 288 10.45 -8.70 9.04
C LEU A 288 11.01 -9.37 10.31
N TYR A 289 10.54 -10.59 10.54
CA TYR A 289 10.71 -11.31 11.79
C TYR A 289 12.19 -11.40 12.21
N LEU A 290 12.54 -10.79 13.35
CA LEU A 290 13.73 -11.16 14.11
C LEU A 290 13.48 -12.56 14.69
N LYS A 291 13.89 -13.61 13.98
CA LYS A 291 13.96 -14.93 14.60
C LYS A 291 14.97 -14.85 15.74
N GLU A 292 14.65 -15.46 16.88
CA GLU A 292 15.61 -15.70 17.98
C GLU A 292 16.87 -16.46 17.48
N GLU A 293 16.79 -17.11 16.31
CA GLU A 293 17.84 -17.93 15.68
C GLU A 293 18.80 -17.17 14.73
N GLY A 294 18.79 -15.83 14.66
CA GLY A 294 19.87 -15.08 13.99
C GLY A 294 19.90 -15.10 12.46
N ILE A 295 18.78 -15.43 11.78
CA ILE A 295 18.65 -15.25 10.32
C ILE A 295 18.33 -13.78 10.02
N ASP A 296 19.21 -13.10 9.31
CA ASP A 296 19.04 -11.71 8.85
C ASP A 296 18.07 -11.63 7.65
N GLU A 297 16.77 -11.88 7.91
CA GLU A 297 15.70 -11.78 6.90
C GLU A 297 15.61 -10.37 6.31
N VAL A 298 15.87 -9.33 7.11
CA VAL A 298 15.87 -7.93 6.65
C VAL A 298 17.02 -7.71 5.66
N GLY A 299 18.23 -8.16 5.99
CA GLY A 299 19.37 -8.07 5.10
C GLY A 299 19.21 -8.88 3.83
N ALA A 300 18.64 -10.08 3.92
CA ALA A 300 18.30 -10.90 2.77
C ALA A 300 17.23 -10.24 1.88
N LEU A 301 16.20 -9.62 2.47
CA LEU A 301 15.21 -8.85 1.72
C LEU A 301 15.89 -7.70 0.98
N TYR A 302 16.69 -6.89 1.67
CA TYR A 302 17.40 -5.76 1.07
C TYR A 302 18.29 -6.18 -0.10
N LYS A 303 19.01 -7.30 0.04
CA LYS A 303 19.84 -7.84 -1.04
C LYS A 303 18.99 -8.15 -2.28
N LEU A 304 17.92 -8.93 -2.12
CA LEU A 304 17.10 -9.34 -3.25
C LEU A 304 16.33 -8.17 -3.87
N LEU A 305 15.88 -7.20 -3.06
CA LEU A 305 15.27 -5.97 -3.56
C LEU A 305 16.30 -5.15 -4.36
N SER A 306 17.57 -5.09 -3.91
CA SER A 306 18.62 -4.39 -4.67
C SER A 306 18.81 -5.07 -6.03
N GLU A 307 18.87 -6.41 -6.05
CA GLU A 307 18.94 -7.18 -7.30
C GLU A 307 17.77 -6.86 -8.23
N LEU A 308 16.54 -6.73 -7.72
CA LEU A 308 15.36 -6.33 -8.50
C LEU A 308 15.46 -4.89 -9.03
N SER A 309 15.97 -3.94 -8.22
CA SER A 309 16.09 -2.52 -8.59
C SER A 309 17.05 -2.24 -9.74
N VAL A 310 17.99 -3.15 -10.03
CA VAL A 310 18.87 -3.05 -11.20
C VAL A 310 18.09 -3.21 -12.52
N SER A 311 16.89 -3.83 -12.48
CA SER A 311 16.05 -3.98 -13.66
C SER A 311 15.50 -2.62 -14.11
N LYS A 312 15.59 -2.34 -15.40
CA LYS A 312 14.97 -1.14 -15.98
C LYS A 312 13.45 -1.16 -15.87
N THR A 313 12.82 -2.32 -15.69
CA THR A 313 11.36 -2.46 -15.67
C THR A 313 10.76 -2.43 -14.26
N ILE A 314 11.58 -2.45 -13.20
CA ILE A 314 11.12 -2.48 -11.82
C ILE A 314 11.65 -1.27 -11.06
N ASN A 315 10.74 -0.44 -10.55
CA ASN A 315 11.03 0.60 -9.58
C ASN A 315 10.60 0.10 -8.19
N ILE A 316 11.43 0.32 -7.18
CA ILE A 316 11.13 -0.06 -5.79
C ILE A 316 11.04 1.20 -4.94
N LEU A 317 9.95 1.28 -4.18
CA LEU A 317 9.72 2.23 -3.11
C LEU A 317 9.51 1.45 -1.83
N MET A 318 10.18 1.81 -0.74
CA MET A 318 9.97 1.14 0.55
C MET A 318 9.93 2.11 1.71
N THR A 319 9.40 1.66 2.86
CA THR A 319 9.43 2.46 4.08
C THR A 319 10.28 1.81 5.19
N THR A 320 11.08 2.60 5.90
CA THR A 320 11.88 2.14 7.05
C THR A 320 11.69 3.06 8.26
N ARG A 321 11.94 2.59 9.49
CA ARG A 321 11.91 3.46 10.68
C ARG A 321 13.15 4.33 10.85
N GLN A 322 14.27 3.90 10.28
CA GLN A 322 15.56 4.54 10.45
C GLN A 322 16.23 4.81 9.11
N GLU A 323 17.15 5.77 9.14
CA GLU A 323 18.13 5.91 8.08
C GLU A 323 18.96 4.63 8.03
N LEU A 324 19.09 4.05 6.83
CA LEU A 324 19.89 2.85 6.63
C LEU A 324 21.38 3.19 6.82
N SER A 325 22.18 2.19 7.23
CA SER A 325 23.62 2.38 7.42
C SER A 325 24.29 2.94 6.15
N PRO A 326 25.23 3.90 6.27
CA PRO A 326 25.98 4.46 5.15
C PRO A 326 26.64 3.40 4.26
N ASP A 327 27.04 2.26 4.82
CA ASP A 327 27.69 1.16 4.11
C ASP A 327 26.83 0.58 2.98
N ARG A 328 25.50 0.74 3.07
CA ARG A 328 24.56 0.30 2.04
C ARG A 328 24.07 1.44 1.12
N GLY A 329 24.56 2.66 1.28
CA GLY A 329 24.07 3.84 0.55
C GLY A 329 24.21 3.78 -0.98
N LYS A 330 24.94 2.77 -1.52
CA LYS A 330 25.02 2.53 -2.96
C LYS A 330 23.72 1.95 -3.54
N ASP A 331 22.99 1.16 -2.75
CA ASP A 331 21.77 0.47 -3.17
C ASP A 331 20.49 1.30 -2.92
N PHE A 332 20.60 2.36 -2.11
CA PHE A 332 19.46 3.14 -1.65
C PHE A 332 19.51 4.59 -2.13
N ASP A 333 18.33 5.15 -2.38
CA ASP A 333 18.10 6.57 -2.54
C ASP A 333 17.10 7.05 -1.47
N TYR A 334 17.49 8.04 -0.66
CA TYR A 334 16.66 8.56 0.43
C TYR A 334 15.60 9.50 -0.12
N PHE A 335 14.57 8.89 -0.71
CA PHE A 335 13.48 9.59 -1.39
C PHE A 335 12.77 10.61 -0.50
N ARG A 336 12.41 10.23 0.73
CA ARG A 336 11.69 11.13 1.65
C ARG A 336 11.94 10.81 3.12
N LYS A 337 12.30 11.84 3.89
CA LYS A 337 12.23 11.81 5.35
C LYS A 337 10.87 12.32 5.84
N ILE A 338 10.10 11.48 6.52
CA ILE A 338 8.87 11.86 7.21
C ILE A 338 9.23 12.28 8.63
N LEU A 339 9.13 13.57 8.89
CA LEU A 339 9.44 14.15 10.19
C LEU A 339 8.27 13.96 11.18
N PRO A 340 8.50 14.17 12.48
CA PRO A 340 7.41 14.38 13.42
C PRO A 340 6.54 15.59 13.02
N LEU A 341 5.25 15.54 13.38
CA LEU A 341 4.29 16.63 13.14
C LEU A 341 4.35 17.68 14.25
N LYS A 342 3.90 18.90 13.93
CA LYS A 342 3.74 19.99 14.91
C LYS A 342 2.34 19.97 15.51
N GLU A 343 2.15 20.62 16.65
CA GLU A 343 0.84 20.66 17.34
C GLU A 343 -0.36 21.06 16.45
N PRO A 344 -0.29 22.10 15.58
CA PRO A 344 -1.41 22.47 14.72
C PRO A 344 -1.85 21.34 13.79
N ASP A 345 -0.90 20.51 13.36
CA ASP A 345 -1.16 19.41 12.44
C ASP A 345 -2.05 18.33 13.09
N PHE A 346 -1.86 18.07 14.39
CA PHE A 346 -2.68 17.10 15.11
C PHE A 346 -4.14 17.54 15.25
N LYS A 347 -4.38 18.84 15.46
CA LYS A 347 -5.74 19.39 15.49
C LYS A 347 -6.44 19.17 14.15
N SER A 348 -5.74 19.37 13.03
CA SER A 348 -6.25 19.07 11.69
C SER A 348 -6.56 17.58 11.50
N ILE A 349 -5.68 16.69 11.96
CA ILE A 349 -5.91 15.23 11.91
C ILE A 349 -7.14 14.86 12.72
N TYR A 350 -7.25 15.35 13.95
CA TYR A 350 -8.40 15.12 14.82
C TYR A 350 -9.70 15.59 14.15
N GLN A 351 -9.72 16.82 13.66
CA GLN A 351 -10.87 17.41 12.99
C GLN A 351 -11.30 16.60 11.77
N LYS A 352 -10.34 16.14 10.93
CA LYS A 352 -10.65 15.27 9.79
C LYS A 352 -11.26 13.94 10.20
N ARG A 353 -10.79 13.34 11.28
CA ARG A 353 -11.37 12.09 11.81
C ARG A 353 -12.80 12.30 12.31
N ILE A 354 -13.05 13.41 12.99
CA ILE A 354 -14.37 13.78 13.52
C ILE A 354 -15.36 14.07 12.37
N GLU A 355 -14.92 14.80 11.34
CA GLU A 355 -15.67 15.03 10.09
C GLU A 355 -16.06 13.70 9.43
N LEU A 356 -15.11 12.77 9.30
CA LEU A 356 -15.31 11.53 8.55
C LEU A 356 -16.11 10.48 9.29
N TYR A 357 -15.95 10.36 10.61
CA TYR A 357 -16.45 9.21 11.35
C TYR A 357 -17.39 9.56 12.51
N HIS A 358 -17.52 10.85 12.86
CA HIS A 358 -18.29 11.28 14.03
C HIS A 358 -19.18 12.50 13.81
N GLN A 359 -19.63 12.73 12.57
CA GLN A 359 -20.66 13.74 12.25
C GLN A 359 -20.36 15.14 12.81
N ASN A 360 -19.09 15.55 12.82
CA ASN A 360 -18.64 16.83 13.38
C ASN A 360 -18.86 17.01 14.90
N GLN A 361 -19.16 15.95 15.64
CA GLN A 361 -19.29 16.00 17.10
C GLN A 361 -17.93 15.80 17.75
N ALA A 362 -17.49 16.76 18.57
CA ALA A 362 -16.23 16.65 19.28
C ALA A 362 -16.30 15.56 20.38
N VAL A 363 -15.28 14.70 20.42
CA VAL A 363 -15.09 13.70 21.48
C VAL A 363 -14.39 14.28 22.70
N PHE A 364 -13.36 15.10 22.48
CA PHE A 364 -12.50 15.64 23.53
C PHE A 364 -12.76 17.14 23.66
N THR A 365 -12.76 17.62 24.91
CA THR A 365 -12.66 19.06 25.18
C THR A 365 -11.33 19.61 24.64
N PRO A 366 -11.22 20.92 24.34
CA PRO A 366 -9.97 21.50 23.85
C PRO A 366 -8.77 21.23 24.76
N GLU A 367 -8.95 21.34 26.08
CA GLU A 367 -7.90 21.10 27.08
C GLU A 367 -7.44 19.63 27.09
N ALA A 368 -8.38 18.69 26.98
CA ALA A 368 -8.08 17.26 26.88
C ALA A 368 -7.33 16.94 25.59
N LEU A 369 -7.75 17.55 24.46
CA LEU A 369 -7.11 17.37 23.18
C LEU A 369 -5.67 17.91 23.18
N ASP A 370 -5.45 19.12 23.70
CA ASP A 370 -4.12 19.73 23.81
C ASP A 370 -3.17 18.87 24.64
N TYR A 371 -3.65 18.34 25.78
CA TYR A 371 -2.86 17.40 26.58
C TYR A 371 -2.47 16.14 25.79
N LEU A 372 -3.42 15.53 25.05
CA LEU A 372 -3.12 14.34 24.25
C LEU A 372 -2.14 14.60 23.10
N ILE A 373 -2.17 15.81 22.52
CA ILE A 373 -1.23 16.24 21.48
C ILE A 373 0.18 16.36 22.06
N GLN A 374 0.31 17.00 23.23
CA GLN A 374 1.60 17.13 23.92
C GLN A 374 2.20 15.76 24.25
N CYS A 375 1.39 14.82 24.76
CA CYS A 375 1.86 13.47 25.09
C CYS A 375 2.23 12.60 23.87
N ALA A 376 1.91 13.03 22.64
CA ALA A 376 2.14 12.24 21.43
C ALA A 376 3.51 12.47 20.79
N ASP A 377 4.26 13.47 21.25
CA ASP A 377 5.62 13.80 20.80
C ASP A 377 5.80 13.74 19.27
N GLY A 378 4.97 14.51 18.55
CA GLY A 378 5.05 14.61 17.09
C GLY A 378 4.66 13.33 16.31
N SER A 379 4.20 12.26 16.97
CA SER A 379 3.80 11.00 16.36
C SER A 379 2.27 10.84 16.24
N PRO A 380 1.65 11.07 15.06
CA PRO A 380 0.20 10.95 14.86
C PRO A 380 -0.37 9.57 15.20
N GLY A 381 0.38 8.49 14.99
CA GLY A 381 -0.08 7.16 15.38
C GLY A 381 -0.14 6.95 16.91
N ILE A 382 0.76 7.59 17.67
CA ILE A 382 0.72 7.57 19.15
C ILE A 382 -0.48 8.38 19.63
N PHE A 383 -0.67 9.59 19.09
CA PHE A 383 -1.83 10.43 19.36
C PHE A 383 -3.16 9.68 19.15
N LEU A 384 -3.36 9.09 17.97
CA LEU A 384 -4.58 8.33 17.65
C LEU A 384 -4.75 7.12 18.57
N ASN A 385 -3.66 6.45 18.97
CA ASN A 385 -3.73 5.35 19.92
C ASN A 385 -4.17 5.81 21.32
N HIS A 386 -3.64 6.95 21.80
CA HIS A 386 -4.09 7.55 23.06
C HIS A 386 -5.58 7.88 23.00
N CYS A 387 -6.03 8.59 21.97
CA CYS A 387 -7.44 8.89 21.75
C CYS A 387 -8.30 7.62 21.75
N LYS A 388 -7.89 6.59 20.99
CA LYS A 388 -8.62 5.31 20.88
C LYS A 388 -8.77 4.59 22.21
N LYS A 389 -7.71 4.56 23.02
CA LYS A 389 -7.69 3.88 24.31
C LYS A 389 -8.59 4.59 25.31
N ILE A 390 -8.49 5.91 25.41
CA ILE A 390 -9.30 6.71 26.34
C ILE A 390 -10.78 6.71 25.94
N PHE A 391 -11.09 6.88 24.66
CA PHE A 391 -12.45 6.89 24.13
C PHE A 391 -13.20 5.55 24.35
N ARG A 392 -12.48 4.44 24.53
CA ARG A 392 -13.08 3.14 24.85
C ARG A 392 -13.52 3.00 26.31
N GLU A 393 -12.95 3.81 27.20
CA GLU A 393 -13.23 3.73 28.63
C GLU A 393 -14.26 4.77 29.07
N ILE A 394 -14.26 5.95 28.44
CA ILE A 394 -15.09 7.07 28.85
C ILE A 394 -16.00 7.55 27.72
N SER A 395 -17.26 7.86 28.05
CA SER A 395 -18.21 8.43 27.11
C SER A 395 -17.95 9.93 26.86
N PRO A 396 -18.09 10.42 25.62
CA PRO A 396 -17.96 11.85 25.30
C PRO A 396 -19.00 12.75 25.98
N PRO A 397 -18.72 14.05 26.15
CA PRO A 397 -17.43 14.72 25.90
C PRO A 397 -16.40 14.43 27.00
N ILE A 398 -15.14 14.21 26.61
CA ILE A 398 -14.06 13.79 27.52
C ILE A 398 -13.23 15.00 27.96
N SER A 399 -13.20 15.28 29.27
CA SER A 399 -12.37 16.32 29.89
C SER A 399 -10.97 15.80 30.26
N ARG A 400 -10.06 16.70 30.64
CA ARG A 400 -8.71 16.31 31.11
C ARG A 400 -8.77 15.42 32.36
N ASN A 401 -9.68 15.70 33.29
CA ASN A 401 -9.85 14.88 34.49
C ASN A 401 -10.35 13.47 34.14
N ASP A 402 -11.17 13.35 33.10
CA ASP A 402 -11.65 12.04 32.65
C ASP A 402 -10.57 11.20 31.97
N ILE A 403 -9.53 11.83 31.40
CA ILE A 403 -8.35 11.11 30.92
C ILE A 403 -7.68 10.37 32.08
N HIS A 404 -7.48 11.02 33.23
CA HIS A 404 -6.87 10.35 34.39
C HIS A 404 -7.73 9.18 34.90
N LYS A 405 -9.06 9.33 34.93
CA LYS A 405 -9.97 8.22 35.27
C LYS A 405 -9.88 7.06 34.27
N ALA A 406 -9.76 7.36 32.97
CA ALA A 406 -9.56 6.35 31.94
C ALA A 406 -8.24 5.61 32.15
N LEU A 407 -7.17 6.34 32.48
CA LEU A 407 -5.84 5.77 32.75
C LEU A 407 -5.85 4.89 34.01
N ASP A 408 -6.56 5.27 35.08
CA ASP A 408 -6.79 4.42 36.25
C ASP A 408 -7.36 3.06 35.82
N GLN A 409 -8.47 3.07 35.08
CA GLN A 409 -9.13 1.84 34.59
C GLN A 409 -8.24 1.02 33.65
N ILE A 410 -7.47 1.67 32.78
CA ILE A 410 -6.55 0.99 31.87
C ILE A 410 -5.43 0.30 32.65
N VAL A 411 -4.77 1.04 33.55
CA VAL A 411 -3.62 0.54 34.32
C VAL A 411 -4.05 -0.56 35.29
N GLU A 412 -5.18 -0.40 35.98
CA GLU A 412 -5.74 -1.43 36.87
C GLU A 412 -5.97 -2.76 36.15
N ARG A 413 -6.52 -2.73 34.92
CA ARG A 413 -6.70 -3.96 34.11
C ARG A 413 -5.38 -4.66 33.79
N TYR A 414 -4.29 -3.91 33.60
CA TYR A 414 -2.97 -4.51 33.37
C TYR A 414 -2.29 -4.97 34.65
N LEU A 415 -2.61 -4.38 35.81
CA LEU A 415 -2.10 -4.76 37.13
C LEU A 415 -2.92 -5.89 37.81
N ASP A 416 -4.08 -6.25 37.25
CA ASP A 416 -4.89 -7.39 37.69
C ASP A 416 -4.03 -8.66 37.84
N LYS A 417 -4.30 -9.47 38.86
CA LYS A 417 -3.57 -10.72 39.13
C LYS A 417 -3.60 -11.70 37.97
N ASN A 418 -4.59 -11.62 37.09
CA ASN A 418 -4.76 -12.50 35.94
C ASN A 418 -4.09 -11.97 34.66
N SER A 419 -3.42 -10.81 34.71
CA SER A 419 -2.72 -10.23 33.56
C SER A 419 -1.29 -10.76 33.43
N ASP A 420 -1.00 -11.42 32.30
CA ASP A 420 0.36 -11.86 31.94
C ASP A 420 1.35 -10.69 31.75
N LEU A 421 0.84 -9.45 31.68
CA LEU A 421 1.64 -8.24 31.47
C LEU A 421 1.93 -7.47 32.76
N LYS A 422 1.40 -7.94 33.90
CA LYS A 422 1.46 -7.25 35.19
C LYS A 422 2.87 -6.90 35.62
N GLU A 423 3.80 -7.85 35.53
CA GLU A 423 5.17 -7.66 35.98
C GLU A 423 5.92 -6.64 35.10
N TYR A 424 5.60 -6.54 33.80
CA TYR A 424 6.14 -5.48 32.95
C TYR A 424 5.61 -4.10 33.33
N VAL A 425 4.31 -3.98 33.62
CA VAL A 425 3.72 -2.70 34.04
C VAL A 425 4.27 -2.24 35.39
N LYS A 426 4.44 -3.16 36.35
CA LYS A 426 5.11 -2.86 37.62
C LYS A 426 6.55 -2.41 37.41
N SER A 427 7.30 -3.09 36.55
CA SER A 427 8.68 -2.73 36.23
C SER A 427 8.78 -1.33 35.61
N ILE A 428 7.86 -0.98 34.71
CA ILE A 428 7.75 0.37 34.14
C ILE A 428 7.44 1.39 35.25
N GLN A 429 6.46 1.10 36.10
CA GLN A 429 6.05 1.96 37.20
C GLN A 429 7.20 2.23 38.18
N SER A 430 7.92 1.19 38.62
CA SER A 430 9.07 1.34 39.51
C SER A 430 10.16 2.21 38.90
N GLN A 431 10.49 2.02 37.60
CA GLN A 431 11.48 2.84 36.91
C GLN A 431 11.05 4.31 36.78
N ILE A 432 9.75 4.59 36.61
CA ILE A 432 9.26 5.98 36.60
C ILE A 432 9.46 6.64 37.97
N PHE A 433 9.16 5.92 39.06
CA PHE A 433 9.33 6.43 40.42
C PHE A 433 10.79 6.62 40.81
N GLU A 434 11.71 5.78 40.33
CA GLU A 434 13.15 5.93 40.57
C GLU A 434 13.77 7.13 39.81
N HIS A 435 13.10 7.64 38.78
CA HIS A 435 13.59 8.70 37.89
C HIS A 435 12.68 9.95 37.88
N GLU A 436 12.05 10.26 39.01
CA GLU A 436 11.06 11.34 39.14
C GLU A 436 11.58 12.72 38.67
N ASP A 437 12.87 12.99 38.86
CA ASP A 437 13.53 14.27 38.53
C ASP A 437 13.93 14.44 37.06
N GLN A 438 13.77 13.42 36.21
CA GLN A 438 14.17 13.54 34.80
C GLN A 438 13.07 14.22 33.99
N GLU A 439 13.29 15.47 33.57
CA GLU A 439 12.43 16.15 32.57
C GLU A 439 12.48 15.44 31.20
N THR A 440 13.52 14.64 30.92
CA THR A 440 13.76 13.98 29.63
C THR A 440 13.00 12.66 29.45
N SER A 441 13.03 12.13 28.22
CA SER A 441 12.52 10.81 27.90
C SER A 441 13.11 9.71 28.81
N LEU A 442 12.25 8.80 29.26
CA LEU A 442 12.63 7.67 30.13
C LEU A 442 12.71 6.40 29.29
N THR A 443 13.87 5.74 29.30
CA THR A 443 14.05 4.44 28.63
C THR A 443 14.10 3.32 29.66
N VAL A 444 13.34 2.25 29.42
CA VAL A 444 13.26 1.05 30.25
C VAL A 444 13.79 -0.17 29.51
N LYS A 445 14.43 -1.08 30.24
CA LYS A 445 14.88 -2.37 29.72
C LYS A 445 13.84 -3.46 29.97
N LEU A 446 13.32 -4.04 28.89
CA LEU A 446 12.30 -5.10 28.95
C LEU A 446 12.65 -6.22 27.95
N PRO A 447 12.13 -7.45 28.15
CA PRO A 447 12.32 -8.52 27.18
C PRO A 447 11.88 -8.15 25.75
N ILE A 448 12.57 -8.68 24.73
CA ILE A 448 12.31 -8.35 23.31
C ILE A 448 10.88 -8.73 22.89
N ASN A 449 10.32 -9.79 23.47
CA ASN A 449 8.95 -10.22 23.18
C ASN A 449 7.87 -9.21 23.61
N VAL A 450 8.19 -8.23 24.48
CA VAL A 450 7.26 -7.16 24.88
C VAL A 450 6.82 -6.31 23.68
N SER A 451 7.66 -6.20 22.64
CA SER A 451 7.33 -5.55 21.36
C SER A 451 6.09 -6.14 20.67
N ASN A 452 5.72 -7.39 21.00
CA ASN A 452 4.54 -8.08 20.46
C ASN A 452 3.30 -8.00 21.38
N THR A 453 3.37 -7.24 22.48
CA THR A 453 2.29 -7.15 23.47
C THR A 453 1.42 -5.91 23.28
N LYS A 454 0.30 -5.83 24.01
CA LYS A 454 -0.59 -4.66 23.99
C LYS A 454 -0.01 -3.42 24.70
N LEU A 455 1.18 -3.52 25.30
CA LEU A 455 1.87 -2.39 25.94
C LEU A 455 2.51 -1.47 24.88
N ILE A 456 2.88 -2.02 23.73
CA ILE A 456 3.55 -1.27 22.67
C ILE A 456 2.65 -0.15 22.12
N PHE A 457 3.26 1.01 21.89
CA PHE A 457 2.66 2.28 21.45
C PHE A 457 1.66 2.92 22.42
N PHE A 458 1.38 2.33 23.60
CA PHE A 458 0.56 2.97 24.63
C PHE A 458 1.32 3.21 25.94
N PHE A 459 1.96 2.17 26.49
CA PHE A 459 2.87 2.31 27.63
C PHE A 459 4.26 2.70 27.21
N ILE A 460 4.73 2.08 26.13
CA ILE A 460 6.11 2.17 25.70
C ILE A 460 6.21 2.22 24.18
N SER A 461 7.26 2.82 23.66
CA SER A 461 7.60 2.89 22.24
C SER A 461 8.97 2.23 21.98
N PRO A 462 9.13 1.51 20.86
CA PRO A 462 10.38 0.80 20.57
C PRO A 462 11.49 1.79 20.22
N THR A 463 12.68 1.59 20.78
CA THR A 463 13.89 2.35 20.44
C THR A 463 14.72 1.59 19.38
N PRO A 464 15.80 2.19 18.83
CA PRO A 464 16.75 1.47 17.98
C PRO A 464 17.43 0.26 18.65
N GLN A 465 17.54 0.24 19.98
CA GLN A 465 18.23 -0.83 20.70
C GLN A 465 17.24 -1.94 21.08
N PRO A 466 17.46 -3.19 20.63
CA PRO A 466 16.60 -4.32 20.99
C PRO A 466 16.50 -4.50 22.51
N GLY A 467 15.28 -4.58 23.04
CA GLY A 467 15.03 -4.72 24.47
C GLY A 467 15.01 -3.39 25.25
N GLU A 468 15.27 -2.27 24.59
CA GLU A 468 15.11 -0.93 25.18
C GLU A 468 13.87 -0.24 24.61
N TYR A 469 13.07 0.35 25.49
CA TYR A 469 11.82 1.00 25.15
C TYR A 469 11.68 2.33 25.85
N GLU A 470 11.20 3.34 25.13
CA GLU A 470 10.88 4.65 25.69
C GLU A 470 9.50 4.61 26.32
N VAL A 471 9.33 5.11 27.55
CA VAL A 471 8.03 5.23 28.21
C VAL A 471 7.26 6.39 27.59
N ASN A 472 6.03 6.13 27.18
CA ASN A 472 5.17 7.16 26.61
C ASN A 472 4.83 8.22 27.67
N GLN A 473 4.88 9.50 27.27
CA GLN A 473 4.69 10.64 28.18
C GLN A 473 3.39 10.56 28.98
N ILE A 474 2.27 10.15 28.37
CA ILE A 474 0.98 10.04 29.06
C ILE A 474 1.02 9.08 30.27
N ILE A 475 1.84 8.03 30.21
CA ILE A 475 2.00 7.06 31.28
C ILE A 475 2.98 7.57 32.34
N LYS A 476 4.04 8.27 31.92
CA LYS A 476 4.97 8.96 32.81
C LYS A 476 4.23 9.99 33.68
N ASP A 477 3.48 10.90 33.05
CA ASP A 477 2.67 11.92 33.71
C ASP A 477 1.66 11.30 34.69
N TYR A 478 1.00 10.22 34.25
CA TYR A 478 0.04 9.50 35.07
C TYR A 478 0.68 8.94 36.35
N PHE A 479 1.78 8.18 36.24
CA PHE A 479 2.39 7.60 37.43
C PHE A 479 2.99 8.67 38.34
N GLN A 480 3.67 9.70 37.80
CA GLN A 480 4.19 10.81 38.59
C GLN A 480 3.08 11.54 39.38
N SER A 481 1.89 11.70 38.78
CA SER A 481 0.73 12.29 39.49
C SER A 481 0.20 11.42 40.64
N LYS A 482 0.44 10.11 40.61
CA LYS A 482 0.05 9.16 41.66
C LYS A 482 1.11 8.96 42.74
N GLY A 483 2.39 9.19 42.44
CA GLY A 483 3.47 9.14 43.43
C GLY A 483 3.49 10.34 44.39
N ASN A 484 2.98 11.48 43.93
CA ASN A 484 2.91 12.75 44.68
C ASN A 484 1.62 12.92 45.52
N ALA A 485 0.70 11.96 45.48
CA ALA A 485 -0.57 11.97 46.20
C ALA A 485 -0.54 10.94 47.34
#